data_AF-A0AAI9B7H4-F1
#
_entry.id   AF-A0AAI9B7H4-F1
#
_cell.length_a   1.000
_cell.length_b   1.000
_cell.length_c   1.000
_cell.angle_alpha   90.00
_cell.angle_beta   90.00
_cell.angle_gamma   90.00
#
_symmetry.space_group_name_H-M   'P 1'
#
loop_
_entity.id
_entity.type
_entity.pdbx_description
1 polymer ?
#
loop_
_entity_poly.entity_id
_entity_poly.type
_entity_poly.pdbx_seq_one_letter_code
_entity_poly.pdbx_strand_id
1 'polypeptide(L)'
;MHAKEEGIIRALKEISKMESEVAKKAVANAHMDVATHTMIVAKVTAEAAKIIEEQGVELALLKTKPVTGLDLSDTGRLIYTIGSESQRYTIIAGLQNKYLITPHPIRESALLTNLRLIERSQVAFIDDARHTVFNA
;
A
#
# COMPACT_ATOMS: atom_id res chain seq x y z
N MET A 1 -15.07 -1.77 -3.62
CA MET A 1 -15.43 -1.72 -5.05
C MET A 1 -16.15 -0.41 -5.30
N HIS A 2 -15.93 0.25 -6.44
CA HIS A 2 -16.63 1.47 -6.82
C HIS A 2 -17.93 1.12 -7.56
N ALA A 3 -18.93 2.02 -7.51
CA ALA A 3 -20.24 1.82 -8.12
C ALA A 3 -20.19 1.52 -9.63
N LYS A 4 -19.16 2.01 -10.33
CA LYS A 4 -18.94 1.73 -11.76
C LYS A 4 -18.56 0.26 -12.00
N GLU A 5 -17.71 -0.32 -11.16
CA GLU A 5 -17.31 -1.73 -11.27
C GLU A 5 -18.49 -2.67 -10.94
N GLU A 6 -19.28 -2.35 -9.92
CA GLU A 6 -20.52 -3.07 -9.59
C GLU A 6 -21.52 -3.07 -10.76
N GLY A 7 -21.69 -1.91 -11.41
CA GLY A 7 -22.54 -1.80 -12.59
C GLY A 7 -22.07 -2.67 -13.76
N ILE A 8 -20.76 -2.72 -14.01
CA ILE A 8 -20.15 -3.55 -15.06
C ILE A 8 -20.32 -5.05 -14.74
N ILE A 9 -20.02 -5.46 -13.51
CA ILE A 9 -20.18 -6.86 -13.06
C ILE A 9 -21.62 -7.32 -13.25
N ARG A 10 -22.60 -6.50 -12.87
CA ARG A 10 -24.02 -6.82 -13.06
C ARG A 10 -24.36 -7.00 -14.54
N ALA A 11 -23.94 -6.07 -15.39
CA ALA A 11 -24.20 -6.15 -16.83
C ALA A 11 -23.58 -7.42 -17.45
N LEU A 12 -22.34 -7.75 -17.07
CA LEU A 12 -21.67 -8.98 -17.54
C LEU A 12 -22.40 -10.26 -17.09
N LYS A 13 -22.87 -10.30 -15.84
CA LYS A 13 -23.68 -11.42 -15.32
C LYS A 13 -25.02 -11.55 -16.05
N GLU A 14 -25.67 -10.43 -16.38
CA GLU A 14 -26.91 -10.41 -17.16
C GLU A 14 -26.70 -10.90 -18.59
N ILE A 15 -25.63 -10.44 -19.28
CA ILE A 15 -25.26 -10.92 -20.62
C ILE A 15 -24.98 -12.42 -20.58
N SER A 16 -24.18 -12.89 -19.60
CA SER A 16 -23.87 -14.31 -19.47
C SER A 16 -25.12 -15.19 -19.34
N LYS A 17 -26.07 -14.75 -18.52
CA LYS A 17 -27.35 -15.44 -18.33
C LYS A 17 -28.18 -15.45 -19.62
N MET A 18 -28.29 -14.30 -20.28
CA MET A 18 -29.06 -14.17 -21.52
C MET A 18 -28.48 -15.06 -22.63
N GLU A 19 -27.18 -15.00 -22.86
CA GLU A 19 -26.47 -15.78 -23.88
C GLU A 19 -26.55 -17.29 -23.60
N SER A 20 -26.55 -17.70 -22.32
CA SER A 20 -26.78 -19.10 -21.94
C SER A 20 -28.18 -19.59 -22.32
N GLU A 21 -29.21 -18.75 -22.22
CA GLU A 21 -30.56 -19.09 -22.67
C GLU A 21 -30.67 -19.12 -24.20
N VAL A 22 -29.96 -18.22 -24.90
CA VAL A 22 -29.87 -18.25 -26.37
C VAL A 22 -29.19 -19.54 -26.83
N ALA A 23 -28.09 -19.93 -26.19
CA ALA A 23 -27.39 -21.18 -26.47
C ALA A 23 -28.31 -22.40 -26.34
N LYS A 24 -29.08 -22.51 -25.25
CA LYS A 24 -30.04 -23.60 -25.04
C LYS A 24 -31.07 -23.68 -26.17
N LYS A 25 -31.62 -22.54 -26.58
CA LYS A 25 -32.58 -22.48 -27.70
C LYS A 25 -31.93 -22.84 -29.03
N ALA A 26 -30.70 -22.40 -29.27
CA ALA A 26 -29.95 -22.71 -30.48
C ALA A 26 -29.65 -24.21 -30.59
N VAL A 27 -29.27 -24.86 -29.49
CA VAL A 27 -29.11 -26.33 -29.44
C VAL A 27 -30.42 -27.04 -29.74
N ALA A 28 -31.53 -26.62 -29.11
CA ALA A 28 -32.84 -27.21 -29.33
C ALA A 28 -33.32 -27.12 -30.79
N ASN A 29 -32.89 -26.07 -31.50
CA ASN A 29 -33.23 -25.82 -32.90
C ASN A 29 -32.12 -26.25 -33.90
N ALA A 30 -31.13 -27.03 -33.46
CA ALA A 30 -30.01 -27.52 -34.28
C ALA A 30 -29.14 -26.41 -34.95
N HIS A 31 -29.16 -25.19 -34.42
CA HIS A 31 -28.29 -24.08 -34.84
C HIS A 31 -26.95 -24.12 -34.08
N MET A 32 -26.12 -25.12 -34.38
CA MET A 32 -24.90 -25.42 -33.60
C MET A 32 -23.86 -24.30 -33.63
N ASP A 33 -23.76 -23.56 -34.73
CA ASP A 33 -22.82 -22.43 -34.87
C ASP A 33 -23.18 -21.30 -33.90
N VAL A 34 -24.48 -20.98 -33.84
CA VAL A 34 -25.04 -19.98 -32.92
C VAL A 34 -24.90 -20.45 -31.47
N ALA A 35 -25.19 -21.73 -31.20
CA ALA A 35 -25.03 -22.32 -29.87
C ALA A 35 -23.57 -22.19 -29.40
N THR A 36 -22.61 -22.52 -30.26
CA THR A 36 -21.18 -22.45 -29.93
C THR A 36 -20.75 -21.02 -29.64
N HIS A 37 -21.12 -20.07 -30.50
CA HIS A 37 -20.75 -18.66 -30.32
C HIS A 37 -21.33 -18.10 -29.01
N THR A 38 -22.62 -18.28 -28.77
CA THR A 38 -23.32 -17.75 -27.59
C THR A 38 -22.83 -18.41 -26.28
N MET A 39 -22.48 -19.71 -26.30
CA MET A 39 -21.82 -20.36 -25.16
C MET A 39 -20.44 -19.74 -24.84
N ILE A 40 -19.65 -19.41 -25.85
CA ILE A 40 -18.35 -18.73 -25.67
C ILE A 40 -18.58 -17.37 -25.02
N VAL A 41 -19.51 -16.57 -25.53
CA VAL A 41 -19.84 -15.25 -24.96
C VAL A 41 -20.32 -15.39 -23.53
N ALA A 42 -21.23 -16.34 -23.25
CA ALA A 42 -21.73 -16.59 -21.91
C ALA A 42 -20.62 -16.94 -20.92
N LYS A 43 -19.67 -17.78 -21.33
CA LYS A 43 -18.52 -18.18 -20.51
C LYS A 43 -17.57 -17.01 -20.26
N VAL A 44 -17.15 -16.31 -21.32
CA VAL A 44 -16.19 -15.21 -21.22
C VAL A 44 -16.74 -14.06 -20.36
N THR A 45 -18.02 -13.75 -20.49
CA THR A 45 -18.66 -12.69 -19.69
C THR A 45 -18.79 -13.08 -18.20
N ALA A 46 -19.12 -14.33 -17.88
CA ALA A 46 -19.11 -14.82 -16.50
C ALA A 46 -17.70 -14.78 -15.89
N GLU A 47 -16.69 -15.20 -16.65
CA GLU A 47 -15.30 -15.22 -16.21
C GLU A 47 -14.76 -13.80 -16.01
N ALA A 48 -15.07 -12.87 -16.91
CA ALA A 48 -14.73 -11.46 -16.76
C ALA A 48 -15.36 -10.85 -15.49
N ALA A 49 -16.64 -11.14 -15.21
CA ALA A 49 -17.29 -10.66 -13.99
C ALA A 49 -16.58 -11.16 -12.73
N LYS A 50 -16.19 -12.45 -12.70
CA LYS A 50 -15.47 -13.06 -11.58
C LYS A 50 -14.08 -12.45 -11.38
N ILE A 51 -13.32 -12.26 -12.46
CA ILE A 51 -11.98 -11.64 -12.38
C ILE A 51 -12.05 -10.25 -11.76
N ILE A 52 -13.03 -9.43 -12.16
CA ILE A 52 -13.19 -8.07 -11.62
C ILE A 52 -13.54 -8.13 -10.12
N GLU A 53 -14.42 -9.06 -9.71
CA GLU A 53 -14.75 -9.26 -8.29
C GLU A 53 -13.51 -9.65 -7.47
N GLU A 54 -12.70 -10.59 -7.95
CA GLU A 54 -11.47 -11.04 -7.30
C GLU A 54 -10.43 -9.91 -7.20
N GLN A 55 -10.25 -9.13 -8.27
CA GLN A 55 -9.40 -7.94 -8.28
C GLN A 55 -9.89 -6.88 -7.29
N GLY A 56 -11.21 -6.70 -7.15
CA GLY A 56 -11.80 -5.78 -6.18
C GLY A 56 -11.45 -6.15 -4.73
N VAL A 57 -11.44 -7.44 -4.41
CA VAL A 57 -11.04 -7.97 -3.10
C VAL A 57 -9.53 -7.77 -2.88
N GLU A 58 -8.70 -8.10 -3.87
CA GLU A 58 -7.25 -7.94 -3.77
C GLU A 58 -6.85 -6.48 -3.57
N LEU A 59 -7.43 -5.55 -4.34
CA LEU A 59 -7.19 -4.12 -4.20
C LEU A 59 -7.65 -3.58 -2.84
N ALA A 60 -8.78 -4.07 -2.31
CA ALA A 60 -9.23 -3.72 -0.97
C ALA A 60 -8.20 -4.17 0.09
N LEU A 61 -7.72 -5.41 -0.02
CA LEU A 61 -6.67 -5.94 0.86
C LEU A 61 -5.38 -5.12 0.77
N LEU A 62 -4.94 -4.76 -0.44
CA LEU A 62 -3.77 -3.91 -0.65
C LEU A 62 -3.95 -2.50 -0.04
N LYS A 63 -5.13 -1.90 -0.16
CA LYS A 63 -5.44 -0.60 0.47
C LYS A 63 -5.45 -0.67 2.00
N THR A 64 -5.84 -1.81 2.57
CA THR A 64 -5.81 -2.01 4.03
C THR A 64 -4.43 -2.35 4.57
N LYS A 65 -3.48 -2.76 3.70
CA LYS A 65 -2.08 -2.87 4.12
C LYS A 65 -1.56 -1.47 4.40
N PRO A 66 -1.16 -1.15 5.64
CA PRO A 66 -0.62 0.16 5.92
C PRO A 66 0.65 0.35 5.09
N VAL A 67 0.79 1.52 4.47
CA VAL A 67 2.09 2.02 4.01
C VAL A 67 2.86 2.48 5.25
N THR A 68 3.17 1.54 6.15
CA THR A 68 3.95 1.75 7.38
C THR A 68 5.44 1.83 7.04
N GLY A 69 5.80 2.77 6.18
CA GLY A 69 7.19 3.02 5.81
C GLY A 69 7.79 4.17 6.61
N LEU A 70 7.11 5.31 6.63
CA LEU A 70 7.75 6.56 7.08
C LEU A 70 6.85 7.26 8.10
N ASP A 71 7.29 7.20 9.36
CA ASP A 71 6.77 7.97 10.48
C ASP A 71 7.62 9.24 10.61
N LEU A 72 7.02 10.42 10.41
CA LEU A 72 7.72 11.70 10.45
C LEU A 72 7.56 12.44 11.78
N SER A 73 6.93 11.82 12.79
CA SER A 73 6.61 12.47 14.07
C SER A 73 7.82 12.99 14.84
N ASP A 74 8.96 12.29 14.73
CA ASP A 74 10.22 12.63 15.39
C ASP A 74 11.26 13.26 14.44
N THR A 75 10.90 13.53 13.18
CA THR A 75 11.83 14.15 12.22
C THR A 75 12.35 15.49 12.73
N GLY A 76 13.66 15.70 12.62
CA GLY A 76 14.37 16.90 13.08
C GLY A 76 14.80 16.84 14.55
N ARG A 77 14.32 15.89 15.35
CA ARG A 77 14.74 15.75 16.76
C ARG A 77 16.19 15.27 16.86
N LEU A 78 16.86 15.77 17.89
CA LEU A 78 18.22 15.39 18.23
C LEU A 78 18.23 14.19 19.18
N ILE A 79 19.16 13.27 18.92
CA ILE A 79 19.37 12.08 19.72
C ILE A 79 20.88 11.82 19.90
N TYR A 80 21.20 10.98 20.87
CA TYR A 80 22.43 10.20 20.88
C TYR A 80 22.11 8.70 20.91
N THR A 81 23.10 7.89 20.54
CA THR A 81 23.01 6.43 20.65
C THR A 81 23.49 6.00 22.03
N ILE A 82 22.72 5.15 22.72
CA ILE A 82 23.07 4.65 24.06
C ILE A 82 24.44 3.96 24.00
N GLY A 83 25.35 4.33 24.90
CA GLY A 83 26.73 3.83 24.91
C GLY A 83 27.70 4.58 23.98
N SER A 84 27.24 5.62 23.27
CA SER A 84 28.10 6.52 22.47
C SER A 84 27.54 7.95 22.51
N GLU A 85 27.45 8.49 23.72
CA GLU A 85 26.78 9.76 24.05
C GLU A 85 27.47 11.00 23.47
N SER A 86 28.77 10.89 23.14
CA SER A 86 29.55 11.99 22.58
C SER A 86 29.11 12.38 21.16
N GLN A 87 28.48 11.47 20.41
CA GLN A 87 28.05 11.73 19.04
C GLN A 87 26.54 12.00 18.97
N ARG A 88 26.18 13.15 18.41
CA ARG A 88 24.79 13.57 18.21
C ARG A 88 24.32 13.26 16.78
N TYR A 89 23.05 12.93 16.67
CA TYR A 89 22.38 12.65 15.39
C TYR A 89 21.04 13.36 15.30
N THR A 90 20.62 13.70 14.08
CA THR A 90 19.28 14.20 13.75
C THR A 90 18.46 13.05 13.15
N ILE A 91 17.22 12.86 13.60
CA ILE A 91 16.27 11.92 12.99
C ILE A 91 15.76 12.50 11.67
N ILE A 92 15.88 11.73 10.59
CA ILE A 92 15.35 12.07 9.27
C ILE A 92 13.94 11.50 9.09
N ALA A 93 13.74 10.25 9.53
CA ALA A 93 12.43 9.60 9.56
C ALA A 93 12.43 8.39 10.50
N GLY A 94 11.28 8.02 11.01
CA GLY A 94 11.00 6.72 11.63
C GLY A 94 10.58 5.70 10.58
N LEU A 95 11.07 4.47 10.70
CA LEU A 95 10.67 3.31 9.89
C LEU A 95 10.39 2.16 10.84
N GLN A 96 9.10 1.89 11.10
CA GLN A 96 8.66 0.89 12.07
C GLN A 96 9.38 1.09 13.42
N ASN A 97 10.20 0.12 13.86
CA ASN A 97 10.94 0.15 15.12
C ASN A 97 12.35 0.77 15.00
N LYS A 98 12.64 1.46 13.90
CA LYS A 98 13.93 2.10 13.66
C LYS A 98 13.78 3.59 13.39
N TYR A 99 14.88 4.31 13.57
CA TYR A 99 15.08 5.66 13.08
C TYR A 99 16.16 5.67 11.99
N LEU A 100 15.87 6.36 10.89
CA LEU A 100 16.88 6.79 9.92
C LEU A 100 17.49 8.10 10.44
N ILE A 101 18.78 8.11 10.70
CA ILE A 101 19.49 9.20 11.35
C ILE A 101 20.71 9.64 10.54
N THR A 102 21.14 10.88 10.74
CA THR A 102 22.36 11.46 10.17
C THR A 102 23.13 12.22 11.25
N PRO A 103 24.47 12.28 11.22
CA PRO A 103 25.24 13.06 12.17
C PRO A 103 24.79 14.53 12.22
N HIS A 104 24.66 15.07 13.43
CA HIS A 104 24.39 16.49 13.63
C HIS A 104 25.72 17.27 13.71
N PRO A 105 25.81 18.51 13.17
CA PRO A 105 24.75 19.28 12.51
C PRO A 105 24.55 18.94 11.03
N ILE A 106 23.29 19.07 10.58
CA ILE A 106 22.93 19.00 9.15
C ILE A 106 23.07 20.39 8.51
N ARG A 107 23.53 20.41 7.26
CA ARG A 107 23.51 21.62 6.42
C ARG A 107 22.45 21.42 5.34
N GLU A 108 21.43 22.28 5.32
CA GLU A 108 20.27 22.14 4.41
C GLU A 108 20.65 22.14 2.93
N SER A 109 21.74 22.84 2.56
CA SER A 109 22.24 22.93 1.19
C SER A 109 23.17 21.77 0.79
N ALA A 110 23.51 20.87 1.72
CA ALA A 110 24.42 19.76 1.47
C ALA A 110 23.66 18.44 1.36
N LEU A 111 24.15 17.54 0.51
CA LEU A 111 23.66 16.16 0.47
C LEU A 111 23.87 15.51 1.84
N LEU A 112 22.81 14.87 2.36
CA LEU A 112 22.89 14.07 3.57
C LEU A 112 23.80 12.87 3.30
N THR A 113 24.93 12.84 4.00
CA THR A 113 25.88 11.72 3.99
C THR A 113 25.83 10.98 5.32
N ASN A 114 26.33 9.75 5.36
CA ASN A 114 26.39 8.93 6.58
C ASN A 114 25.03 8.65 7.24
N LEU A 115 24.00 8.42 6.41
CA LEU A 115 22.70 7.95 6.88
C LEU A 115 22.82 6.56 7.52
N ARG A 116 22.19 6.37 8.67
CA ARG A 116 22.20 5.10 9.41
C ARG A 116 20.80 4.76 9.88
N LEU A 117 20.49 3.47 9.92
CA LEU A 117 19.30 2.94 10.59
C LEU A 117 19.69 2.43 11.97
N ILE A 118 18.96 2.86 13.01
CA ILE A 118 19.14 2.40 14.38
C ILE A 118 17.82 2.01 15.01
N GLU A 119 17.82 1.00 15.89
CA GLU A 119 16.63 0.63 16.67
C GLU A 119 16.19 1.77 17.59
N ARG A 120 14.88 2.02 17.68
CA ARG A 120 14.31 3.06 18.57
C ARG A 120 14.67 2.82 20.05
N SER A 121 14.94 1.59 20.45
CA SER A 121 15.35 1.24 21.81
C SER A 121 16.80 1.60 22.15
N GLN A 122 17.60 1.98 21.15
CA GLN A 122 19.02 2.32 21.32
C GLN A 122 19.28 3.84 21.27
N VAL A 123 18.22 4.65 21.24
CA VAL A 123 18.33 6.10 21.16
C VAL A 123 17.80 6.75 22.42
N ALA A 124 18.40 7.89 22.77
CA ALA A 124 17.88 8.78 23.79
C ALA A 124 17.77 10.18 23.20
N PHE A 125 16.62 10.82 23.44
CA PHE A 125 16.33 12.16 22.95
C PHE A 125 17.12 13.22 23.73
N ILE A 126 17.65 14.19 22.99
CA ILE A 126 18.28 15.37 23.56
C ILE A 126 17.21 16.44 23.67
N ASP A 127 16.88 16.81 24.90
CA ASP A 127 15.97 17.91 25.18
C ASP A 127 16.79 19.22 25.22
N ASP A 128 16.70 20.03 24.16
CA ASP A 128 17.38 21.33 24.09
C ASP A 128 16.91 22.30 25.20
N ALA A 129 15.82 22.00 25.92
CA ALA A 129 15.34 22.81 27.04
C ALA A 129 16.16 22.67 28.34
N ARG A 130 17.19 21.81 28.41
CA ARG A 130 17.95 21.57 29.67
C ARG A 130 19.39 22.09 29.71
N HIS A 131 19.78 23.02 28.84
CA HIS A 131 20.99 23.81 29.08
C HIS A 131 20.68 25.12 29.83
N THR A 132 20.16 25.02 31.05
CA THR A 132 20.43 26.06 32.07
C THR A 132 21.81 25.80 32.67
N VAL A 133 22.70 26.73 32.36
CA VAL A 133 24.06 26.93 32.87
C VAL A 133 24.06 27.00 34.41
N PHE A 134 25.23 26.73 35.00
CA PHE A 134 25.68 26.87 36.41
C PHE A 134 25.60 25.56 37.23
N ASN A 135 26.72 24.91 37.57
CA ASN A 135 27.76 25.36 38.52
C ASN A 135 27.18 26.10 39.73
N ALA A 136 26.88 25.34 40.78
CA ALA A 136 27.08 25.70 42.18
C ALA A 136 27.55 24.45 42.92
#